data_AF-A0A314YE28-F1
#
_entry.id   AF-A0A314YE28-F1
#
_cell.length_a   1.000
_cell.length_b   1.000
_cell.length_c   1.000
_cell.angle_alpha   90.00
_cell.angle_beta   90.00
_cell.angle_gamma   90.00
#
_symmetry.space_group_name_H-M   'P 1'
#
loop_
_entity.id
_entity.type
_entity.pdbx_description
1 polymer ?
#
loop_
_entity_poly.entity_id
_entity_poly.type
_entity_poly.pdbx_seq_one_letter_code
_entity_poly.pdbx_strand_id
1 'polypeptide(L)'
;MTEHSHEPSSDSELVKHLKGIIKFRGGPISVAEYMEEVLTNPKAGFYMNRDVFGAGGDFITSPEVSQMFGEMVGVWAMSLWEQMGQPARVNLVELGPGRGTLMADLLRGASKFKNFTESLHVHMVECSPALQKFSTRSWNV
;
A
#
# COMPACT_ATOMS: atom_id res chain seq x y z
N MET A 1 -13.29 -1.11 -35.92
CA MET A 1 -12.76 -2.28 -35.20
C MET A 1 -11.31 -2.44 -35.61
N THR A 2 -10.39 -1.86 -34.84
CA THR A 2 -8.95 -2.06 -35.03
C THR A 2 -8.55 -3.29 -34.23
N GLU A 3 -8.22 -4.38 -34.93
CA GLU A 3 -7.62 -5.56 -34.32
C GLU A 3 -6.28 -5.17 -33.69
N HIS A 4 -6.16 -5.34 -32.37
CA HIS A 4 -4.88 -5.28 -31.69
C HIS A 4 -4.11 -6.57 -32.01
N SER A 5 -3.33 -6.56 -33.10
CA SER A 5 -2.36 -7.62 -33.39
C SER A 5 -1.31 -7.65 -32.27
N HIS A 6 -1.41 -8.62 -31.37
CA HIS A 6 -0.31 -8.98 -30.47
C HIS A 6 0.78 -9.65 -31.31
N GLU A 7 1.74 -8.87 -31.82
CA GLU A 7 3.00 -9.46 -32.24
C GLU A 7 3.65 -10.14 -31.02
N PRO A 8 4.25 -11.33 -31.17
CA PRO A 8 4.91 -12.01 -30.07
C PRO A 8 6.15 -11.21 -29.65
N SER A 9 5.96 -10.33 -28.68
CA SER A 9 7.05 -9.72 -27.93
C SER A 9 7.92 -10.82 -27.34
N SER A 10 9.26 -10.65 -27.38
CA SER A 10 10.19 -11.56 -26.72
C SER A 10 9.78 -11.77 -25.27
N ASP A 11 9.73 -13.03 -24.80
CA ASP A 11 9.36 -13.36 -23.42
C ASP A 11 10.08 -12.42 -22.45
N SER A 12 9.31 -11.67 -21.66
CA SER A 12 9.89 -10.85 -20.59
C SER A 12 10.58 -11.76 -19.56
N GLU A 13 11.52 -11.21 -18.80
CA GLU A 13 12.21 -11.96 -17.75
C GLU A 13 11.22 -12.59 -16.74
N LEU A 14 10.09 -11.92 -16.48
CA LEU A 14 9.01 -12.44 -15.64
C LEU A 14 8.31 -13.65 -16.28
N VAL A 15 8.05 -13.61 -17.59
CA VAL A 15 7.45 -14.74 -18.32
C VAL A 15 8.39 -15.95 -18.30
N LYS A 16 9.70 -15.73 -18.50
CA LYS A 16 10.72 -16.81 -18.40
C LYS A 16 10.75 -17.42 -17.00
N HIS A 17 10.70 -16.58 -15.96
CA HIS A 17 10.67 -17.00 -14.55
C HIS A 17 9.43 -17.86 -14.24
N LEU A 18 8.24 -17.40 -14.61
CA LEU A 18 6.98 -18.14 -14.39
C LEU A 18 6.98 -19.49 -15.12
N LYS A 19 7.43 -19.54 -16.38
CA LYS A 19 7.61 -20.81 -17.12
C LYS A 19 8.60 -21.73 -16.42
N GLY A 20 9.64 -21.18 -15.80
CA GLY A 20 10.60 -21.91 -14.97
C GLY A 20 9.96 -22.56 -13.74
N ILE A 21 9.16 -21.79 -12.98
CA ILE A 21 8.45 -22.30 -11.80
C ILE A 21 7.50 -23.45 -12.17
N ILE A 22 6.68 -23.26 -13.21
CA ILE A 22 5.72 -24.28 -13.68
C ILE A 22 6.45 -25.59 -14.04
N LYS A 23 7.56 -25.49 -14.79
CA LYS A 23 8.37 -26.66 -15.15
C LYS A 23 9.00 -27.32 -13.93
N PHE A 24 9.59 -26.53 -13.03
CA PHE A 24 10.27 -27.04 -11.83
C PHE A 24 9.31 -27.77 -10.89
N ARG A 25 8.09 -27.26 -10.71
CA ARG A 25 7.07 -27.87 -9.85
C ARG A 25 6.32 -29.04 -10.51
N GLY A 26 6.59 -29.31 -11.79
CA GLY A 26 5.99 -30.44 -12.51
C GLY A 26 4.51 -30.26 -12.84
N GLY A 27 4.00 -29.02 -12.87
CA GLY A 27 2.59 -28.77 -13.13
C GLY A 27 2.18 -27.31 -13.03
N PRO A 28 0.90 -26.99 -13.33
CA PRO A 28 0.37 -25.65 -13.21
C PRO A 28 0.56 -25.07 -11.80
N ILE A 29 0.76 -23.76 -11.73
CA ILE A 29 0.69 -23.01 -10.47
C ILE A 29 -0.73 -22.50 -10.23
N SER A 30 -1.07 -22.28 -8.97
CA SER A 30 -2.33 -21.62 -8.61
C SER A 30 -2.34 -20.15 -9.03
N VAL A 31 -3.53 -19.56 -9.13
CA VAL A 31 -3.68 -18.12 -9.36
C VAL A 31 -3.04 -17.31 -8.23
N ALA A 32 -3.08 -17.79 -6.98
CA ALA A 32 -2.47 -17.12 -5.84
C ALA A 32 -0.94 -17.00 -6.01
N GLU A 33 -0.28 -18.09 -6.41
CA GLU A 33 1.17 -18.10 -6.66
C GLU A 33 1.54 -17.24 -7.86
N TYR A 34 0.74 -17.28 -8.92
CA TYR A 34 0.92 -16.37 -10.05
C TYR A 34 0.85 -14.90 -9.59
N MET A 35 -0.18 -14.54 -8.81
CA MET A 35 -0.39 -13.18 -8.31
C MET A 35 0.75 -12.73 -7.40
N GLU A 36 1.25 -13.60 -6.52
CA GLU A 36 2.42 -13.32 -5.70
C GLU A 36 3.64 -12.99 -6.57
N GLU A 37 3.96 -13.83 -7.56
CA GLU A 37 5.11 -13.62 -8.44
C GLU A 37 4.98 -12.34 -9.29
N VAL A 38 3.82 -12.08 -9.88
CA VAL A 38 3.70 -10.89 -10.75
C VAL A 38 3.66 -9.57 -9.98
N LEU A 39 3.22 -9.58 -8.71
CA LEU A 39 3.09 -8.37 -7.90
C LEU A 39 4.34 -8.08 -7.06
N THR A 40 4.92 -9.10 -6.41
CA THR A 40 5.91 -8.91 -5.35
C THR A 40 7.28 -9.52 -5.64
N ASN A 41 7.48 -10.14 -6.82
CA ASN A 41 8.80 -10.66 -7.19
C ASN A 41 9.88 -9.55 -7.09
N PRO A 42 10.98 -9.76 -6.34
CA PRO A 42 11.97 -8.70 -6.10
C PRO A 42 12.67 -8.16 -7.35
N LYS A 43 12.68 -8.91 -8.45
CA LYS A 43 13.36 -8.53 -9.70
C LYS A 43 12.45 -7.96 -10.76
N ALA A 44 11.20 -8.41 -10.82
CA ALA A 44 10.28 -8.06 -11.91
C ALA A 44 8.84 -7.75 -11.45
N GLY A 45 8.57 -7.84 -10.14
CA GLY A 45 7.26 -7.60 -9.56
C GLY A 45 6.82 -6.16 -9.71
N PHE A 46 5.54 -5.98 -9.98
CA PHE A 46 4.94 -4.68 -10.26
C PHE A 46 5.21 -3.64 -9.16
N TYR A 47 5.08 -4.02 -7.88
CA TYR A 47 5.25 -3.11 -6.73
C TYR A 47 6.70 -2.94 -6.26
N MET A 48 7.65 -3.67 -6.85
CA MET A 48 9.04 -3.70 -6.38
C MET A 48 9.95 -2.72 -7.12
N ASN A 49 9.64 -2.41 -8.38
CA ASN A 49 10.58 -1.73 -9.29
C ASN A 49 10.17 -0.34 -9.76
N ARG A 50 9.01 0.18 -9.35
CA ARG A 50 8.49 1.49 -9.81
C ARG A 50 7.79 2.25 -8.68
N ASP A 51 7.85 3.59 -8.73
CA ASP A 51 6.94 4.45 -7.96
C ASP A 51 5.59 4.48 -8.70
N VAL A 52 4.64 3.65 -8.26
CA VAL A 52 3.37 3.40 -8.97
C VAL A 52 2.21 4.28 -8.46
N PHE A 53 2.44 5.15 -7.46
CA PHE A 53 1.39 5.90 -6.77
C PHE A 53 1.47 7.41 -7.01
N GLY A 54 0.29 8.05 -7.15
CA GLY A 54 0.14 9.50 -7.28
C GLY A 54 -0.03 9.96 -8.74
N ALA A 55 -0.05 11.29 -8.97
CA ALA A 55 -0.34 11.87 -10.29
C ALA A 55 0.66 11.49 -11.41
N GLY A 56 1.85 10.99 -11.05
CA GLY A 56 2.86 10.48 -11.98
C GLY A 56 2.98 8.95 -12.01
N GLY A 57 2.16 8.23 -11.24
CA GLY A 57 2.11 6.77 -11.20
C GLY A 57 0.91 6.19 -11.97
N ASP A 58 0.81 4.86 -12.00
CA ASP A 58 -0.27 4.15 -12.71
C ASP A 58 -1.62 4.19 -11.94
N PHE A 59 -1.62 4.63 -10.68
CA PHE A 59 -2.81 4.70 -9.82
C PHE A 59 -2.94 6.03 -9.07
N ILE A 60 -4.11 6.67 -9.23
CA ILE A 60 -4.60 7.74 -8.36
C ILE A 60 -5.54 7.10 -7.33
N THR A 61 -5.19 7.18 -6.04
CA THR A 61 -6.00 6.64 -4.93
C THR A 61 -6.79 7.75 -4.25
N SER A 62 -7.85 7.41 -3.50
CA SER A 62 -8.72 8.41 -2.84
C SER A 62 -7.97 9.40 -1.94
N PRO A 63 -6.95 9.01 -1.15
CA PRO A 63 -6.13 9.96 -0.40
C PRO A 63 -5.39 10.97 -1.29
N GLU A 64 -4.98 10.57 -2.49
CA GLU A 64 -4.28 11.44 -3.45
C GLU A 64 -5.22 12.38 -4.21
N VAL A 65 -6.53 12.08 -4.23
CA VAL A 65 -7.55 12.94 -4.87
C VAL A 65 -7.98 14.08 -3.94
N SER A 66 -8.15 13.80 -2.65
CA SER A 66 -8.61 14.80 -1.70
C SER A 66 -8.20 14.50 -0.27
N GLN A 67 -7.60 15.51 0.35
CA GLN A 67 -7.25 15.51 1.77
C GLN A 67 -8.46 15.24 2.69
N MET A 68 -9.68 15.57 2.24
CA MET A 68 -10.90 15.36 3.02
C MET A 68 -11.13 13.88 3.34
N PHE A 69 -10.66 12.98 2.46
CA PHE A 69 -10.77 11.55 2.71
C PHE A 69 -10.01 11.17 4.00
N GLY A 70 -8.73 11.56 4.11
CA GLY A 70 -7.94 11.25 5.30
C GLY A 70 -8.45 11.95 6.56
N GLU A 71 -8.88 13.22 6.46
CA GLU A 71 -9.47 13.94 7.59
C GLU A 71 -10.72 13.23 8.16
N MET A 72 -11.59 12.75 7.27
CA MET A 72 -12.80 12.02 7.67
C MET A 72 -12.48 10.68 8.33
N VAL A 73 -11.44 9.97 7.86
CA VAL A 73 -10.94 8.77 8.55
C VAL A 73 -10.39 9.12 9.94
N GLY A 74 -9.75 10.28 10.10
CA GLY A 74 -9.27 10.78 11.40
C GLY A 74 -10.40 11.02 12.40
N VAL A 75 -11.49 11.65 11.97
CA VAL A 75 -12.69 11.86 12.79
C VAL A 75 -13.33 10.51 13.16
N TRP A 76 -13.41 9.58 12.21
CA TRP A 76 -13.93 8.23 12.47
C TRP A 76 -13.08 7.48 13.50
N ALA A 77 -11.75 7.51 13.36
CA ALA A 77 -10.84 6.83 14.27
C ALA A 77 -10.92 7.41 15.70
N MET A 78 -11.04 8.73 15.84
CA MET A 78 -11.26 9.39 17.12
C MET A 78 -12.58 8.94 17.76
N SER A 79 -13.68 8.93 16.98
CA SER A 79 -14.98 8.48 17.48
C SER A 79 -14.95 7.02 17.94
N LEU A 80 -14.22 6.15 17.24
CA LEU A 80 -14.03 4.76 17.65
C LEU A 80 -13.23 4.66 18.95
N TRP A 81 -12.17 5.44 19.10
CA TRP A 81 -11.38 5.50 20.34
C TRP A 81 -12.22 5.97 21.55
N GLU A 82 -13.13 6.94 21.36
CA GLU A 82 -14.07 7.33 22.41
C GLU A 82 -15.01 6.19 22.78
N GLN A 83 -15.55 5.46 21.80
CA GLN A 83 -16.40 4.28 22.02
C GLN A 83 -15.66 3.14 22.73
N MET A 84 -14.34 3.04 22.56
CA MET A 84 -13.48 2.11 23.28
C MET A 84 -13.23 2.51 24.75
N GLY A 85 -13.75 3.64 25.21
CA GLY A 85 -13.56 4.14 26.57
C GLY A 85 -12.24 4.89 26.76
N GLN A 86 -11.73 5.52 25.70
CA GLN A 86 -10.55 6.38 25.74
C GLN A 86 -9.30 5.68 26.31
N PRO A 87 -8.90 4.51 25.76
CA PRO A 87 -7.72 3.80 26.23
C PRO A 87 -6.47 4.68 26.14
N ALA A 88 -5.61 4.61 27.17
CA ALA A 88 -4.38 5.40 27.24
C ALA A 88 -3.36 5.05 26.14
N ARG A 89 -3.49 3.88 25.51
CA ARG A 89 -2.68 3.44 24.38
C ARG A 89 -3.52 2.66 23.38
N VAL A 90 -3.41 3.00 22.10
CA VAL A 90 -4.04 2.28 20.99
C VAL A 90 -3.08 2.22 19.80
N ASN A 91 -3.04 1.07 19.12
CA ASN A 91 -2.26 0.94 17.89
C ASN A 91 -3.10 1.40 16.70
N LEU A 92 -2.60 2.35 15.93
CA LEU A 92 -3.17 2.73 14.63
C LEU A 92 -2.30 2.10 13.54
N VAL A 93 -2.84 1.09 12.85
CA VAL A 93 -2.09 0.28 11.89
C VAL A 93 -2.59 0.53 10.47
N GLU A 94 -1.71 0.95 9.57
CA GLU A 94 -2.00 1.07 8.13
C GLU A 94 -1.23 -0.01 7.35
N LEU A 95 -1.97 -0.77 6.54
CA LEU A 95 -1.41 -1.82 5.69
C LEU A 95 -1.24 -1.27 4.27
N GLY A 96 -0.02 -1.29 3.75
CA GLY A 96 0.30 -0.72 2.43
C GLY A 96 0.08 0.80 2.40
N PRO A 97 0.78 1.58 3.23
CA PRO A 97 0.58 3.03 3.35
C PRO A 97 0.95 3.80 2.07
N GLY A 98 1.63 3.16 1.12
CA GLY A 98 2.16 3.81 -0.08
C GLY A 98 3.08 4.98 0.29
N ARG A 99 2.62 6.20 0.02
CA ARG A 99 3.36 7.45 0.35
C ARG A 99 3.10 7.98 1.76
N GLY A 100 2.18 7.36 2.51
CA GLY A 100 1.75 7.80 3.84
C GLY A 100 0.77 8.98 3.84
N THR A 101 0.22 9.34 2.67
CA THR A 101 -0.70 10.48 2.51
C THR A 101 -1.94 10.33 3.39
N LEU A 102 -2.54 9.12 3.44
CA LEU A 102 -3.69 8.85 4.29
C LEU A 102 -3.37 9.07 5.77
N MET A 103 -2.30 8.46 6.29
CA MET A 103 -1.86 8.67 7.68
C MET A 103 -1.64 10.14 8.00
N ALA A 104 -0.99 10.88 7.10
CA ALA A 104 -0.70 12.29 7.30
C ALA A 104 -1.98 13.12 7.45
N ASP A 105 -2.95 12.93 6.55
CA ASP A 105 -4.23 13.65 6.59
C ASP A 105 -5.11 13.23 7.76
N LEU A 106 -5.09 11.94 8.13
CA LEU A 106 -5.76 11.40 9.31
C LEU A 106 -5.25 12.10 10.58
N LEU A 107 -3.94 12.11 10.79
CA LEU A 107 -3.32 12.74 11.96
C LEU A 107 -3.56 14.26 11.98
N ARG A 108 -3.53 14.90 10.81
CA ARG A 108 -3.85 16.32 10.67
C ARG A 108 -5.30 16.63 11.06
N GLY A 109 -6.27 15.84 10.57
CA GLY A 109 -7.68 15.96 10.93
C GLY A 109 -7.94 15.67 12.42
N ALA A 110 -7.16 14.77 13.01
CA ALA A 110 -7.26 14.40 14.42
C ALA A 110 -6.51 15.36 15.39
N SER A 111 -5.66 16.26 14.88
CA SER A 111 -4.73 17.09 15.68
C SER A 111 -5.38 17.96 16.77
N LYS A 112 -6.68 18.22 16.70
CA LYS A 112 -7.42 18.95 17.74
C LYS A 112 -7.78 18.10 18.95
N PHE A 113 -7.75 16.77 18.83
CA PHE A 113 -8.14 15.82 19.87
C PHE A 113 -6.90 15.26 20.60
N LYS A 114 -6.30 16.08 21.47
CA LYS A 114 -5.00 15.77 22.11
C LYS A 114 -4.95 14.40 22.79
N ASN A 115 -5.96 14.08 23.60
CA ASN A 115 -6.00 12.80 24.33
C ASN A 115 -6.01 11.60 23.37
N PHE A 116 -6.71 11.73 22.24
CA PHE A 116 -6.71 10.70 21.21
C PHE A 116 -5.33 10.60 20.57
N THR A 117 -4.78 11.71 20.06
CA THR A 117 -3.49 11.72 19.36
C THR A 117 -2.32 11.26 20.24
N GLU A 118 -2.31 11.62 21.52
CA GLU A 118 -1.29 11.20 22.50
C GLU A 118 -1.40 9.70 22.85
N SER A 119 -2.56 9.08 22.65
CA SER A 119 -2.75 7.65 22.86
C SER A 119 -2.29 6.78 21.68
N LEU A 120 -2.05 7.39 20.51
CA LEU A 120 -1.77 6.66 19.27
C LEU A 120 -0.33 6.14 19.21
N HIS A 121 -0.22 4.85 18.89
CA HIS A 121 1.02 4.22 18.42
C HIS A 121 0.83 3.87 16.94
N VAL A 122 1.45 4.64 16.06
CA VAL A 122 1.31 4.46 14.61
C VAL A 122 2.23 3.35 14.11
N HIS A 123 1.68 2.39 13.38
CA HIS A 123 2.41 1.33 12.69
C HIS A 123 2.05 1.32 11.22
N MET A 124 3.07 1.25 10.37
CA MET A 124 2.91 1.16 8.92
C MET A 124 3.53 -0.14 8.44
N VAL A 125 2.72 -1.01 7.83
CA VAL A 125 3.15 -2.32 7.34
C VAL A 125 3.30 -2.25 5.83
N GLU A 126 4.54 -2.29 5.35
CA GLU A 126 4.87 -2.18 3.93
C GLU A 126 5.87 -3.28 3.52
N CYS A 127 5.53 -4.01 2.46
CA CYS A 127 6.35 -5.12 1.95
C CYS A 127 7.40 -4.64 0.94
N SER A 128 7.15 -3.54 0.22
CA SER A 128 8.05 -3.00 -0.79
C SER A 128 9.19 -2.18 -0.16
N PRO A 129 10.46 -2.57 -0.35
CA PRO A 129 11.60 -1.80 0.18
C PRO A 129 11.69 -0.38 -0.38
N ALA A 130 11.19 -0.16 -1.59
CA ALA A 130 11.16 1.18 -2.21
C ALA A 130 10.20 2.11 -1.46
N LEU A 131 9.04 1.60 -1.04
CA LEU A 131 7.99 2.37 -0.36
C LEU A 131 8.25 2.52 1.15
N GLN A 132 8.95 1.56 1.77
CA GLN A 132 9.39 1.68 3.17
C GLN A 132 10.17 2.98 3.42
N LYS A 133 10.97 3.45 2.44
CA LYS A 133 11.73 4.72 2.57
C LYS A 133 10.83 5.94 2.81
N PHE A 134 9.62 5.95 2.25
CA PHE A 134 8.65 7.02 2.47
C PHE A 134 7.92 6.88 3.82
N SER A 135 7.78 5.64 4.29
CA SER A 135 7.13 5.29 5.55
C SER A 135 8.02 5.53 6.80
N THR A 136 9.35 5.48 6.67
CA THR A 136 10.28 5.68 7.82
C THR A 136 10.37 7.10 8.40
N ARG A 137 9.55 8.05 7.95
CA ARG A 137 9.51 9.37 8.59
C ARG A 137 8.98 9.17 10.01
N SER A 138 9.76 9.51 11.04
CA SER A 138 9.27 9.48 12.42
C SER A 138 8.06 10.40 12.54
N TRP A 139 6.86 9.82 12.59
CA TRP A 139 5.62 10.49 12.89
C TRP A 139 5.53 10.66 14.40
N ASN A 140 6.35 11.55 14.95
CA ASN A 140 6.17 12.01 16.32
C ASN A 140 4.95 12.94 16.31
N VAL A 141 3.82 12.42 16.77
CA VAL A 141 2.60 13.17 17.05
C VAL A 141 2.75 13.89 18.38
#